data_AF-A0A7Y8I0Q2-F1
#
_entry.id   AF-A0A7Y8I0Q2-F1
#
_cell.length_a   1.000
_cell.length_b   1.000
_cell.length_c   1.000
_cell.angle_alpha   90.00
_cell.angle_beta   90.00
_cell.angle_gamma   90.00
#
_symmetry.space_group_name_H-M   'P 1'
#
loop_
_entity.id
_entity.type
_entity.pdbx_description
1 polymer ?
#
loop_
_entity_poly.entity_id
_entity_poly.type
_entity_poly.pdbx_seq_one_letter_code
_entity_poly.pdbx_strand_id
1 'polypeptide(L)' 'MTHYAVLGVPHDADERSIRSAFRTLVRRYHPDAGEGSSADTFRRLVEAYE' A
#
# COMPACT_ATOMS: atom_id res chain seq x y z
N MET A 1 -0.60 -7.08 -12.52
CA MET A 1 0.70 -7.74 -12.29
C MET A 1 1.09 -7.52 -10.83
N THR A 2 0.95 -8.57 -10.01
CA THR A 2 1.51 -8.75 -8.66
C THR A 2 1.61 -7.51 -7.75
N HIS A 3 0.44 -7.07 -7.29
CA HIS A 3 0.10 -6.21 -6.15
C HIS A 3 1.07 -6.30 -4.95
N TYR A 4 1.59 -7.51 -4.71
CA TYR A 4 2.53 -7.86 -3.66
C TYR A 4 3.82 -7.02 -3.66
N ALA A 5 4.37 -6.69 -4.82
CA ALA A 5 5.64 -5.96 -4.92
C ALA A 5 5.50 -4.49 -4.48
N VAL A 6 4.35 -3.87 -4.76
CA VAL A 6 4.04 -2.48 -4.36
C VAL A 6 3.74 -2.39 -2.87
N LEU A 7 3.08 -3.43 -2.34
CA LEU A 7 2.77 -3.57 -0.92
C LEU A 7 3.95 -4.07 -0.08
N GLY A 8 5.05 -4.49 -0.71
CA GLY A 8 6.23 -5.05 -0.03
C GLY A 8 5.93 -6.35 0.72
N VAL A 9 4.91 -7.09 0.30
CA VAL A 9 4.52 -8.37 0.90
C VAL A 9 4.96 -9.53 0.00
N PRO A 10 5.23 -10.72 0.56
CA PRO A 10 5.52 -11.89 -0.25
C PRO A 10 4.30 -12.29 -1.11
N HIS A 11 4.55 -12.96 -2.24
CA HIS A 11 3.48 -13.45 -3.12
C HIS A 11 2.54 -14.47 -2.43
N ASP A 12 3.05 -15.09 -1.37
CA ASP A 12 2.36 -16.10 -0.55
C ASP A 12 1.64 -15.45 0.65
N ALA A 13 1.60 -14.12 0.73
CA ALA A 13 0.96 -13.42 1.83
C ALA A 13 -0.56 -13.64 1.80
N ASP A 14 -1.10 -14.13 2.92
CA ASP A 14 -2.54 -14.16 3.13
C ASP A 14 -3.18 -12.78 2.98
N GLU A 15 -4.45 -12.75 2.58
CA GLU A 15 -5.26 -11.53 2.52
C GLU A 15 -5.18 -10.66 3.79
N ARG A 16 -5.06 -11.28 4.97
CA ARG A 16 -4.88 -10.55 6.24
C ARG A 16 -3.57 -9.75 6.25
N SER A 17 -2.48 -10.36 5.79
CA SER A 17 -1.17 -9.73 5.70
C SER A 17 -1.16 -8.62 4.64
N ILE A 18 -1.76 -8.86 3.48
CA ILE A 18 -1.94 -7.87 2.41
C ILE A 18 -2.70 -6.65 2.94
N ARG A 19 -3.85 -6.87 3.59
CA ARG A 19 -4.73 -5.82 4.10
C ARG A 19 -4.07 -5.01 5.23
N SER A 20 -3.27 -5.67 6.08
CA SER A 20 -2.52 -5.03 7.16
C SER A 20 -1.36 -4.17 6.61
N ALA A 21 -0.60 -4.69 5.64
CA ALA A 21 0.46 -3.96 4.96
C ALA A 21 -0.09 -2.75 4.19
N PHE A 22 -1.17 -2.94 3.43
CA PHE A 22 -1.88 -1.87 2.73
C PHE A 22 -2.32 -0.76 3.69
N ARG A 23 -2.97 -1.09 4.82
CA ARG A 23 -3.36 -0.09 5.83
C ARG A 23 -2.18 0.69 6.40
N THR A 24 -1.05 0.02 6.62
CA THR A 24 0.16 0.64 7.15
C THR A 24 0.78 1.60 6.14
N LEU A 25 0.87 1.19 4.88
CA LEU A 25 1.39 1.99 3.78
C LEU A 25 0.48 3.16 3.46
N VAL A 26 -0.84 2.93 3.40
CA VAL A 26 -1.84 3.98 3.22
C VAL A 26 -1.72 5.03 4.31
N ARG A 27 -1.62 4.67 5.59
CA ARG A 27 -1.43 5.66 6.68
C ARG A 27 -0.12 6.43 6.57
N ARG A 28 0.94 5.79 6.09
CA ARG A 28 2.26 6.42 5.90
C ARG A 28 2.27 7.41 4.73
N TYR A 29 1.57 7.11 3.65
CA TYR A 29 1.53 7.94 2.43
C TYR A 29 0.22 8.72 2.27
N HIS A 30 -0.67 8.67 3.26
CA HIS A 30 -1.98 9.30 3.21
C HIS A 30 -1.81 10.80 2.98
N PRO A 31 -2.52 11.44 2.05
CA PRO A 31 -2.39 12.89 1.78
C PRO A 31 -2.61 13.78 3.02
N ASP A 32 -3.33 13.26 4.02
CA ASP A 32 -3.59 13.93 5.30
C ASP A 32 -2.43 13.81 6.32
N ALA A 33 -1.42 12.97 6.06
CA ALA A 33 -0.28 12.76 6.97
C ALA A 33 0.74 13.92 6.94
N GLY A 34 0.58 14.90 6.03
CA GLY A 34 1.44 16.08 5.95
C GLY A 34 2.75 15.82 5.19
N GLU A 35 3.86 16.36 5.69
CA GLU A 35 5.17 16.35 5.02
C GLU A 35 5.69 14.90 4.85
N GLY A 36 5.75 14.43 3.59
CA GLY A 36 6.08 13.04 3.23
C GLY A 36 4.94 12.28 2.55
N SER A 37 3.74 12.86 2.51
CA SER A 37 2.60 12.29 1.79
C SER A 37 2.80 12.41 0.29
N SER A 38 2.62 11.30 -0.43
CA SER A 38 2.77 11.24 -1.89
C SER A 38 1.50 10.70 -2.50
N ALA A 39 0.75 11.58 -3.16
CA ALA A 39 -0.46 11.19 -3.89
C ALA A 39 -0.18 10.14 -4.98
N ASP A 40 1.00 10.20 -5.62
CA ASP A 40 1.45 9.19 -6.59
C ASP A 40 1.63 7.81 -5.93
N THR A 41 2.33 7.78 -4.79
CA THR A 41 2.55 6.54 -4.01
C THR A 41 1.24 5.97 -3.48
N PHE A 42 0.33 6.83 -2.99
CA PHE A 42 -1.01 6.41 -2.56
C PHE A 42 -1.81 5.82 -3.72
N ARG A 43 -1.78 6.45 -4.90
CA ARG A 43 -2.49 5.94 -6.09
C ARG A 43 -1.94 4.59 -6.53
N ARG A 44 -0.61 4.41 -6.53
CA ARG A 44 0.02 3.10 -6.80
C ARG A 44 -0.38 2.04 -5.78
N LEU A 45 -0.52 2.40 -4.50
CA LEU A 45 -0.98 1.47 -3.46
C LEU A 45 -2.42 1.02 -3.68
N VAL A 46 -3.30 1.95 -4.06
CA VAL A 46 -4.72 1.65 -4.36
C VAL A 46 -4.84 0.79 -5.62
N GLU A 47 -4.10 1.14 -6.68
CA GLU A 47 -4.07 0.39 -7.94
C GLU A 47 -3.43 -1.00 -7.76
N ALA A 48 -2.51 -1.13 -6.81
CA ALA A 48 -1.96 -2.41 -6.36
C ALA A 48 -2.82 -3.10 -5.29
N TYR A 49 -4.04 -2.65 -5.01
CA TYR A 49 -5.00 -3.33 -4.15
C TYR A 49 -6.30 -3.69 -4.89
N GLU A 50 -6.65 -2.94 -5.95
CA GLU A 50 -7.75 -3.21 -6.90
C GLU A 50 -7.48 -4.40 -7.83
#